data_AF-A0A1S8KMU2-F1
#
_entry.id   AF-A0A1S8KMU2-F1
#
_cell.length_a   1.000
_cell.length_b   1.000
_cell.length_c   1.000
_cell.angle_alpha   90.00
_cell.angle_beta   90.00
_cell.angle_gamma   90.00
#
_symmetry.space_group_name_H-M   'P 1'
#
loop_
_entity.id
_entity.type
_entity.pdbx_description
1 polymer ?
#
loop_
_entity_poly.entity_id
_entity_poly.type
_entity_poly.pdbx_seq_one_letter_code
_entity_poly.pdbx_strand_id
1 'polypeptide(L)'
;MLQMLTYFDVALTHSQALFGQAHRPMSAFYAHVYSPWLNYTDLLNQSAEEAWLKAFKHDGLIVNYPDMFGQFEQTLAPKVGSLIYPIKLNADGTPSKRSKIITPTELKLMFQHNRALIQQAGKAIISGQIELRPYKDQYADSAPSGKFHSISLFDALLPENNYRYLENLSKEEYIQKLQTIYEQLQGDDNDESIS
;
A
#
# COMPACT_ATOMS: atom_id res chain seq x y z
N MET A 1 2.65 1.35 3.83
CA MET A 1 2.28 0.43 4.93
C MET A 1 2.89 -0.95 4.66
N LEU A 2 3.82 -1.42 5.50
CA LEU A 2 4.44 -2.74 5.36
C LEU A 2 3.52 -3.90 5.81
N GLN A 3 2.63 -3.68 6.78
CA GLN A 3 1.88 -4.75 7.44
C GLN A 3 0.94 -5.52 6.50
N MET A 4 -0.05 -4.86 5.88
CA MET A 4 -0.99 -5.53 4.96
C MET A 4 -0.27 -6.23 3.80
N LEU A 5 0.76 -5.59 3.24
CA LEU A 5 1.54 -6.18 2.15
C LEU A 5 2.31 -7.43 2.61
N THR A 6 2.84 -7.42 3.84
CA THR A 6 3.49 -8.59 4.45
C THR A 6 2.52 -9.74 4.66
N TYR A 7 1.35 -9.48 5.25
CA TYR A 7 0.33 -10.53 5.44
C TYR A 7 -0.14 -11.11 4.11
N PHE A 8 -0.36 -10.25 3.11
CA PHE A 8 -0.80 -10.68 1.80
C PHE A 8 0.26 -11.56 1.11
N ASP A 9 1.51 -11.14 1.17
CA ASP A 9 2.65 -11.90 0.65
C ASP A 9 2.78 -13.29 1.29
N VAL A 10 2.72 -13.36 2.63
CA VAL A 10 2.81 -14.62 3.38
C VAL A 10 1.63 -15.55 3.04
N ALA A 11 0.41 -15.03 3.01
CA ALA A 11 -0.78 -15.82 2.69
C ALA A 11 -0.72 -16.41 1.28
N LEU A 12 -0.18 -15.67 0.31
CA LEU A 12 -0.02 -16.15 -1.07
C LEU A 12 1.13 -17.15 -1.18
N THR A 13 2.29 -16.83 -0.60
CA THR A 13 3.49 -17.67 -0.63
C THR A 13 3.22 -19.05 -0.05
N HIS A 14 2.40 -19.12 1.00
CA HIS A 14 2.05 -20.38 1.66
C HIS A 14 0.65 -20.90 1.30
N SER A 15 0.03 -20.38 0.24
CA SER A 15 -1.34 -20.74 -0.15
C SER A 15 -1.53 -22.24 -0.38
N GLN A 16 -0.55 -22.92 -0.99
CA GLN A 16 -0.57 -24.37 -1.18
C GLN A 16 -0.68 -25.14 0.15
N ALA A 17 0.06 -24.72 1.17
CA ALA A 17 0.05 -25.36 2.48
C ALA A 17 -1.22 -25.00 3.29
N LEU A 18 -1.72 -23.77 3.14
CA LEU A 18 -2.89 -23.28 3.87
C LEU A 18 -4.22 -23.77 3.29
N PHE A 19 -4.31 -23.89 1.97
CA PHE A 19 -5.57 -24.12 1.24
C PHE A 19 -5.53 -25.34 0.30
N GLY A 20 -4.42 -26.07 0.26
CA GLY A 20 -4.25 -27.27 -0.58
C GLY A 20 -4.00 -26.98 -2.07
N GLN A 21 -3.96 -25.70 -2.48
CA GLN A 21 -3.68 -25.29 -3.85
C GLN A 21 -3.05 -23.88 -3.90
N ALA A 22 -2.36 -23.58 -5.00
CA ALA A 22 -1.87 -22.23 -5.26
C ALA A 22 -3.04 -21.27 -5.58
N HIS A 23 -3.00 -20.09 -4.98
CA HIS A 23 -4.01 -19.04 -5.21
C HIS A 23 -3.43 -17.81 -5.89
N ARG A 24 -4.27 -17.10 -6.65
CA ARG A 24 -3.93 -15.80 -7.25
C ARG A 24 -4.33 -14.66 -6.30
N PRO A 25 -3.50 -13.62 -6.14
CA PRO A 25 -3.85 -12.46 -5.33
C PRO A 25 -4.98 -11.67 -5.98
N MET A 26 -6.07 -11.39 -5.27
CA MET A 26 -7.17 -10.60 -5.82
C MET A 26 -7.24 -9.20 -5.24
N SER A 27 -7.25 -9.09 -3.91
CA SER A 27 -7.37 -7.81 -3.22
C SER A 27 -6.92 -7.92 -1.76
N ALA A 28 -6.63 -6.78 -1.15
CA ALA A 28 -6.39 -6.63 0.29
C ALA A 28 -6.96 -5.30 0.77
N PHE A 29 -7.77 -5.33 1.83
CA PHE A 29 -8.53 -4.18 2.30
C PHE A 29 -8.42 -3.95 3.80
N TYR A 30 -8.56 -2.69 4.20
CA TYR A 30 -8.83 -2.28 5.57
C TYR A 30 -10.34 -2.11 5.74
N ALA A 31 -10.90 -2.87 6.67
CA ALA A 31 -12.26 -2.68 7.14
C ALA A 31 -12.26 -1.63 8.25
N HIS A 32 -13.01 -0.55 8.04
CA HIS A 32 -13.20 0.47 9.07
C HIS A 32 -14.29 -0.01 10.04
N VAL A 33 -13.93 -0.25 11.30
CA VAL A 33 -14.87 -0.69 12.35
C VAL A 33 -15.31 0.53 13.16
N TYR A 34 -16.42 1.15 12.75
CA TYR A 34 -17.00 2.32 13.41
C TYR A 34 -18.48 2.45 13.05
N SER A 35 -19.18 3.39 13.68
CA SER A 35 -20.56 3.76 13.32
C SER A 35 -20.57 5.11 12.62
N PRO A 36 -20.74 5.17 11.28
CA PRO A 36 -20.75 6.42 10.55
C PRO A 36 -22.01 7.22 10.83
N TRP A 37 -21.84 8.52 11.02
CA TRP A 37 -22.94 9.48 10.99
C TRP A 37 -23.18 9.88 9.53
N LEU A 38 -24.43 9.77 9.07
CA LEU A 38 -24.83 10.22 7.74
C LEU A 38 -25.26 11.68 7.80
N ASN A 39 -24.72 12.52 6.92
CA ASN A 39 -25.17 13.90 6.84
C ASN A 39 -26.46 13.96 6.02
N TYR A 40 -27.31 14.95 6.32
CA TYR A 40 -28.54 15.17 5.54
C TYR A 40 -28.24 15.36 4.04
N THR A 41 -27.12 16.00 3.70
CA THR A 41 -26.65 16.17 2.32
C THR A 41 -26.40 14.84 1.60
N ASP A 42 -25.99 13.80 2.34
CA ASP A 42 -25.74 12.47 1.80
C ASP A 42 -27.04 11.74 1.45
N LEU A 43 -28.20 12.24 1.89
CA LEU A 43 -29.52 11.62 1.65
C LEU A 43 -30.31 12.32 0.53
N LEU A 44 -29.83 13.46 0.03
CA LEU A 44 -30.55 14.26 -0.97
C LEU A 44 -30.64 13.57 -2.35
N ASN A 45 -29.64 12.75 -2.69
CA ASN A 45 -29.47 12.20 -4.05
C ASN A 45 -29.33 10.67 -4.08
N GLN A 46 -29.50 9.99 -2.95
CA GLN A 46 -29.28 8.55 -2.80
C GLN A 46 -30.07 8.00 -1.62
N SER A 47 -30.28 6.68 -1.58
CA SER A 47 -30.96 6.06 -0.44
C SER A 47 -30.09 6.08 0.82
N ALA A 48 -30.74 5.97 1.99
CA ALA A 48 -30.01 5.84 3.25
C ALA A 48 -29.08 4.62 3.27
N GLU A 49 -29.50 3.52 2.65
CA GLU A 49 -28.69 2.31 2.50
C GLU A 49 -27.44 2.56 1.64
N GLU A 50 -27.59 3.21 0.49
CA GLU A 50 -26.45 3.56 -0.38
C GLU A 50 -25.48 4.51 0.31
N ALA A 51 -25.99 5.50 1.04
CA ALA A 51 -25.18 6.42 1.83
C ALA A 51 -24.38 5.68 2.90
N TRP A 52 -25.05 4.75 3.59
CA TRP A 52 -24.42 3.92 4.62
C TRP A 52 -23.34 3.00 4.04
N LEU A 53 -23.61 2.29 2.94
CA LEU A 53 -22.63 1.44 2.27
C LEU A 53 -21.40 2.24 1.78
N LYS A 54 -21.61 3.44 1.22
CA LYS A 54 -20.51 4.33 0.81
C LYS A 54 -19.67 4.80 1.99
N ALA A 55 -20.25 4.98 3.17
CA ALA A 55 -19.50 5.32 4.37
C ALA A 55 -18.55 4.18 4.78
N PHE A 56 -18.95 2.92 4.58
CA PHE A 56 -18.11 1.74 4.83
C PHE A 56 -17.15 1.38 3.71
N LYS A 57 -16.96 2.27 2.72
CA LYS A 57 -16.08 2.02 1.60
C LYS A 57 -14.67 1.65 2.07
N HIS A 58 -14.20 0.51 1.61
CA HIS A 58 -12.90 -0.02 1.96
C HIS A 58 -11.76 0.76 1.32
N ASP A 59 -10.69 0.93 2.07
CA ASP A 59 -9.40 1.35 1.55
C ASP A 59 -8.49 0.13 1.37
N GLY A 60 -7.79 0.06 0.24
CA GLY A 60 -6.92 -1.07 -0.02
C GLY A 60 -6.41 -1.15 -1.44
N LEU A 61 -6.01 -2.35 -1.83
CA LEU A 61 -5.44 -2.68 -3.12
C LEU A 61 -6.32 -3.72 -3.84
N ILE A 62 -6.53 -3.51 -5.13
CA ILE A 62 -7.15 -4.47 -6.02
C ILE A 62 -6.14 -4.80 -7.13
N VAL A 63 -6.00 -6.07 -7.46
CA VAL A 63 -5.10 -6.53 -8.52
C VAL A 63 -5.86 -6.63 -9.84
N ASN A 64 -5.40 -5.95 -10.88
CA ASN A 64 -6.03 -5.93 -12.20
C ASN A 64 -5.72 -7.20 -12.98
N TYR A 65 -6.72 -8.06 -13.13
CA TYR A 65 -6.70 -9.12 -14.14
C TYR A 65 -7.81 -8.86 -15.17
N PRO A 66 -7.53 -9.05 -16.48
CA PRO A 66 -8.49 -8.78 -17.55
C PRO A 66 -9.87 -9.46 -17.40
N ASP A 67 -9.94 -10.60 -16.70
CA ASP A 67 -11.09 -11.48 -16.57
C ASP A 67 -11.82 -11.39 -15.20
N MET A 68 -11.38 -10.52 -14.30
CA MET A 68 -11.71 -10.66 -12.88
C MET A 68 -12.82 -9.73 -12.38
N PHE A 69 -12.99 -8.52 -12.93
CA PHE A 69 -13.90 -7.55 -12.33
C PHE A 69 -15.38 -7.96 -12.33
N GLY A 70 -15.85 -8.65 -13.37
CA GLY A 70 -17.22 -9.16 -13.40
C GLY A 70 -17.49 -10.30 -12.40
N GLN A 71 -16.43 -11.01 -11.97
CA GLN A 71 -16.52 -12.05 -10.94
C GLN A 71 -16.37 -11.46 -9.53
N PHE A 72 -15.58 -10.40 -9.40
CA PHE A 72 -15.32 -9.71 -8.14
C PHE A 72 -16.56 -9.04 -7.57
N GLU A 73 -17.31 -8.33 -8.42
CA GLU A 73 -18.51 -7.61 -8.03
C GLU A 73 -19.53 -7.62 -9.16
N GLN A 74 -20.66 -8.31 -8.93
CA GLN A 74 -21.70 -8.47 -9.95
C GLN A 74 -22.41 -7.15 -10.30
N THR A 75 -22.40 -6.18 -9.39
CA THR A 75 -22.98 -4.85 -9.59
C THR A 75 -22.09 -3.92 -10.43
N LEU A 76 -20.86 -4.34 -10.75
CA LEU A 76 -19.91 -3.54 -11.50
C LEU A 76 -20.22 -3.60 -13.00
N ALA A 77 -20.57 -2.45 -13.58
CA ALA A 77 -20.86 -2.29 -15.01
C ALA A 77 -20.14 -1.05 -15.57
N PRO A 78 -20.05 -0.88 -16.90
CA PRO A 78 -19.44 0.31 -17.49
C PRO A 78 -20.05 1.61 -16.93
N LYS A 79 -19.19 2.57 -16.57
CA LYS A 79 -19.51 3.84 -15.89
C LYS A 79 -20.02 3.72 -14.44
N VAL A 80 -20.21 2.52 -13.92
CA VAL A 80 -20.65 2.28 -12.53
C VAL A 80 -19.44 2.13 -11.61
N GLY A 81 -19.57 2.69 -10.41
CA GLY A 81 -18.59 2.54 -9.34
C GLY A 81 -19.15 1.70 -8.21
N SER A 82 -18.29 0.92 -7.57
CA SER A 82 -18.67 0.16 -6.38
C SER A 82 -19.01 1.09 -5.22
N LEU A 83 -20.02 0.69 -4.45
CA LEU A 83 -20.38 1.36 -3.20
C LEU A 83 -19.35 1.06 -2.11
N ILE A 84 -18.81 -0.16 -2.08
CA ILE A 84 -17.99 -0.67 -0.97
C ILE A 84 -16.51 -0.78 -1.35
N TYR A 85 -16.18 -1.05 -2.62
CA TYR A 85 -14.80 -1.20 -3.06
C TYR A 85 -14.25 0.05 -3.76
N PRO A 86 -12.93 0.32 -3.71
CA PRO A 86 -12.31 1.50 -4.32
C PRO A 86 -12.11 1.34 -5.84
N ILE A 87 -13.15 0.90 -6.55
CA ILE A 87 -13.15 0.65 -8.00
C ILE A 87 -14.32 1.35 -8.71
N LYS A 88 -14.02 1.89 -9.89
CA LYS A 88 -15.00 2.39 -10.85
C LYS A 88 -14.58 2.04 -12.26
N LEU A 89 -15.51 1.58 -13.09
CA LEU A 89 -15.23 1.33 -14.50
C LEU A 89 -15.51 2.55 -15.38
N ASN A 90 -14.70 2.71 -16.42
CA ASN A 90 -14.93 3.64 -17.51
C ASN A 90 -15.99 3.08 -18.48
N ALA A 91 -16.31 3.83 -19.53
CA ALA A 91 -17.29 3.41 -20.54
C ALA A 91 -16.83 2.18 -21.35
N ASP A 92 -15.52 1.98 -21.47
CA ASP A 92 -14.88 0.86 -22.17
C ASP A 92 -14.70 -0.38 -21.28
N GLY A 93 -15.19 -0.35 -20.03
CA GLY A 93 -15.05 -1.43 -19.06
C GLY A 93 -13.69 -1.49 -18.36
N THR A 94 -12.75 -0.62 -18.71
CA THR A 94 -11.46 -0.53 -18.00
C THR A 94 -11.62 0.19 -16.66
N PRO A 95 -10.78 -0.09 -15.65
CA PRO A 95 -10.84 0.67 -14.42
C PRO A 95 -10.41 2.12 -14.60
N SER A 96 -11.13 3.02 -13.94
CA SER A 96 -10.79 4.44 -13.89
C SER A 96 -9.44 4.67 -13.23
N LYS A 97 -8.69 5.68 -13.70
CA LYS A 97 -7.41 6.11 -13.07
C LYS A 97 -7.54 6.47 -11.59
N ARG A 98 -8.75 6.82 -11.12
CA ARG A 98 -9.01 7.10 -9.70
C ARG A 98 -9.14 5.84 -8.84
N SER A 99 -9.22 4.66 -9.46
CA SER A 99 -9.31 3.39 -8.75
C SER A 99 -7.95 3.00 -8.21
N LYS A 100 -7.89 2.52 -6.96
CA LYS A 100 -6.64 2.08 -6.31
C LYS A 100 -6.26 0.67 -6.77
N ILE A 101 -5.83 0.56 -8.02
CA ILE A 101 -5.61 -0.72 -8.70
C ILE A 101 -4.15 -0.87 -9.10
N ILE A 102 -3.62 -2.08 -8.95
CA ILE A 102 -2.25 -2.46 -9.32
C ILE A 102 -2.25 -3.66 -10.26
N THR A 103 -1.21 -3.82 -11.09
CA THR A 103 -1.04 -5.03 -11.89
C THR A 103 -0.39 -6.15 -11.08
N PRO A 104 -0.46 -7.42 -11.52
CA PRO A 104 0.24 -8.52 -10.85
C PRO A 104 1.76 -8.31 -10.79
N THR A 105 2.33 -7.71 -11.83
CA THR A 105 3.76 -7.38 -11.90
C THR A 105 4.13 -6.28 -10.91
N GLU A 106 3.30 -5.24 -10.80
CA GLU A 106 3.47 -4.18 -9.79
C GLU A 106 3.40 -4.76 -8.37
N LEU A 107 2.43 -5.63 -8.08
CA LEU A 107 2.31 -6.28 -6.78
C LEU A 107 3.56 -7.11 -6.44
N LYS A 108 4.11 -7.84 -7.42
CA LYS A 108 5.33 -8.63 -7.23
C LYS A 108 6.53 -7.74 -6.87
N LEU A 109 6.70 -6.60 -7.55
CA LEU A 109 7.74 -5.62 -7.23
C LEU A 109 7.56 -5.07 -5.80
N MET A 110 6.32 -4.75 -5.43
CA MET A 110 6.01 -4.30 -4.08
C MET A 110 6.36 -5.35 -3.02
N PHE A 111 6.03 -6.64 -3.25
CA PHE A 111 6.41 -7.73 -2.35
C PHE A 111 7.93 -7.86 -2.21
N GLN A 112 8.65 -7.85 -3.33
CA GLN A 112 10.11 -7.92 -3.33
C GLN A 112 10.73 -6.75 -2.53
N HIS A 113 10.22 -5.54 -2.74
CA HIS A 113 10.66 -4.36 -2.00
C HIS A 113 10.34 -4.43 -0.52
N ASN A 114 9.15 -4.87 -0.16
CA ASN A 114 8.75 -5.04 1.22
C ASN A 114 9.67 -6.02 1.97
N ARG A 115 10.01 -7.16 1.34
CA ARG A 115 10.97 -8.12 1.90
C ARG A 115 12.36 -7.51 2.07
N ALA A 116 12.84 -6.76 1.07
CA ALA A 116 14.13 -6.07 1.13
C ALA A 116 14.19 -5.05 2.29
N LEU A 117 13.12 -4.25 2.48
CA LEU A 117 13.02 -3.31 3.59
C LEU A 117 13.04 -4.01 4.96
N ILE A 118 12.34 -5.13 5.10
CA ILE A 118 12.35 -5.94 6.33
C ILE A 118 13.76 -6.46 6.61
N GLN A 119 14.44 -7.01 5.60
CA GLN A 119 15.82 -7.51 5.74
C GLN A 119 16.81 -6.38 6.07
N GLN A 120 16.69 -5.23 5.40
CA GLN A 120 17.54 -4.07 5.65
C GLN A 120 17.35 -3.55 7.08
N ALA A 121 16.11 -3.43 7.55
CA ALA A 121 15.81 -3.04 8.92
C ALA A 121 16.39 -4.05 9.93
N GLY A 122 16.24 -5.35 9.68
CA GLY A 122 16.82 -6.39 10.53
C GLY A 122 18.34 -6.31 10.61
N LYS A 123 19.03 -6.11 9.47
CA LYS A 123 20.48 -5.92 9.42
C LYS A 123 20.91 -4.69 10.23
N ALA A 124 20.23 -3.56 10.06
CA ALA A 124 20.52 -2.31 10.78
C ALA A 124 20.35 -2.45 12.30
N ILE A 125 19.31 -3.16 12.74
CA ILE A 125 19.09 -3.45 14.16
C ILE A 125 20.24 -4.29 14.73
N ILE A 126 20.59 -5.39 14.04
CA ILE A 126 21.65 -6.32 14.49
C ILE A 126 23.02 -5.64 14.50
N SER A 127 23.29 -4.74 13.55
CA SER A 127 24.54 -3.98 13.49
C SER A 127 24.63 -2.86 14.53
N GLY A 128 23.59 -2.64 15.34
CA GLY A 128 23.56 -1.57 16.34
C GLY A 128 23.40 -0.17 15.75
N GLN A 129 22.77 -0.02 14.58
CA GLN A 129 22.46 1.29 14.03
C GLN A 129 21.34 1.95 14.86
N ILE A 130 21.71 2.93 15.67
CA ILE A 130 20.82 3.64 16.62
C ILE A 130 20.63 5.13 16.28
N GLU A 131 20.95 5.53 15.05
CA GLU A 131 20.88 6.92 14.62
C GLU A 131 19.46 7.50 14.77
N LEU A 132 19.36 8.67 15.39
CA LEU A 132 18.09 9.35 15.59
C LEU A 132 17.72 10.20 14.37
N ARG A 133 16.99 9.60 13.44
CA ARG A 133 16.59 10.23 12.17
C ARG A 133 15.07 10.18 11.98
N PRO A 134 14.29 10.99 12.71
CA PRO A 134 12.86 11.04 12.54
C PRO A 134 12.49 11.52 11.13
N TYR A 135 11.45 10.94 10.54
CA TYR A 135 10.83 11.49 9.36
C TYR A 135 9.73 12.50 9.70
N LYS A 136 9.51 13.44 8.79
CA LYS A 136 8.42 14.42 8.84
C LYS A 136 7.79 14.57 7.46
N ASP A 137 6.47 14.53 7.41
CA ASP A 137 5.67 14.85 6.23
C ASP A 137 4.45 15.69 6.61
N GLN A 138 3.53 15.92 5.67
CA GLN A 138 2.33 16.73 5.88
C GLN A 138 1.28 16.10 6.83
N TYR A 139 1.43 14.81 7.14
CA TYR A 139 0.49 14.01 7.93
C TYR A 139 1.09 13.51 9.24
N ALA A 140 2.40 13.35 9.32
CA ALA A 140 3.08 12.71 10.44
C ALA A 140 4.45 13.34 10.75
N ASP A 141 4.73 13.42 12.04
CA ASP A 141 6.04 13.72 12.61
C ASP A 141 6.42 12.54 13.53
N SER A 142 7.56 11.92 13.25
CA SER A 142 8.04 10.74 13.99
C SER A 142 9.14 11.07 14.99
N ALA A 143 9.38 12.36 15.27
CA ALA A 143 10.22 12.75 16.39
C ALA A 143 9.74 12.01 17.68
N PRO A 144 10.66 11.48 18.50
CA PRO A 144 10.28 10.74 19.69
C PRO A 144 9.36 11.56 20.59
N SER A 145 8.18 11.03 20.83
CA SER A 145 7.14 11.62 21.68
C SER A 145 6.75 10.64 22.80
N GLY A 146 6.07 11.15 23.83
CA GLY A 146 5.64 10.33 24.97
C GLY A 146 6.81 9.79 25.78
N LYS A 147 6.85 8.45 25.98
CA LYS A 147 7.76 7.79 26.93
C LYS A 147 9.25 7.95 26.62
N PHE A 148 9.60 8.17 25.36
CA PHE A 148 11.00 8.26 24.91
C PHE A 148 11.44 9.70 24.62
N HIS A 149 10.55 10.68 24.81
CA HIS A 149 10.85 12.08 24.50
C HIS A 149 12.01 12.63 25.35
N SER A 150 11.99 12.37 26.66
CA SER A 150 13.00 12.90 27.59
C SER A 150 14.40 12.30 27.40
N ILE A 151 14.50 11.11 26.79
CA ILE A 151 15.78 10.43 26.57
C ILE A 151 16.31 10.59 25.14
N SER A 152 15.46 11.00 24.18
CA SER A 152 15.89 11.14 22.79
C SER A 152 16.78 12.35 22.57
N LEU A 153 16.58 13.40 23.37
CA LEU A 153 17.29 14.69 23.26
C LEU A 153 17.25 15.27 21.83
N PHE A 154 16.22 14.91 21.06
CA PHE A 154 16.07 15.40 19.70
C PHE A 154 15.74 16.89 19.71
N ASP A 155 16.61 17.69 19.13
CA ASP A 155 16.43 19.11 18.92
C ASP A 155 16.73 19.45 17.46
N ALA A 156 15.70 19.85 16.71
CA ALA A 156 15.80 20.17 15.29
C ALA A 156 16.57 21.46 14.99
N LEU A 157 16.93 22.24 16.01
CA LEU A 157 17.80 23.43 15.87
C LEU A 157 19.28 23.06 15.85
N LEU A 158 19.63 21.84 16.28
CA LEU A 158 21.01 21.36 16.26
C LEU A 158 21.38 20.85 14.85
N PRO A 159 22.54 21.26 14.28
CA PRO A 159 22.97 20.84 12.95
C PRO A 159 23.08 19.32 12.76
N GLU A 160 23.34 18.59 13.84
CA GLU A 160 23.50 17.14 13.83
C GLU A 160 22.15 16.41 13.75
N ASN A 161 21.06 17.08 14.15
CA ASN A 161 19.71 16.52 14.22
C ASN A 161 18.88 16.97 13.03
N ASN A 162 18.65 16.06 12.09
CA ASN A 162 17.94 16.38 10.86
C ASN A 162 16.73 15.48 10.64
N TYR A 163 15.62 16.09 10.27
CA TYR A 163 14.46 15.36 9.77
C TYR A 163 14.75 14.72 8.42
N ARG A 164 14.19 13.53 8.23
CA ARG A 164 14.01 12.92 6.91
C ARG A 164 12.70 13.38 6.31
N TYR A 165 12.74 14.12 5.21
CA TYR A 165 11.55 14.45 4.46
C TYR A 165 11.20 13.30 3.52
N LEU A 166 9.95 12.86 3.55
CA LEU A 166 9.48 11.82 2.65
C LEU A 166 9.03 12.45 1.32
N GLU A 167 9.49 11.88 0.22
CA GLU A 167 9.02 12.24 -1.12
C GLU A 167 7.54 11.85 -1.25
N ASN A 168 6.71 12.79 -1.69
CA ASN A 168 5.33 12.51 -2.04
C ASN A 168 5.27 11.99 -3.47
N LEU A 169 5.35 10.67 -3.62
CA LEU A 169 5.33 10.00 -4.93
C LEU A 169 3.90 9.60 -5.29
N SER A 170 3.51 9.87 -6.53
CA SER A 170 2.37 9.20 -7.15
C SER A 170 2.60 7.70 -7.24
N LYS A 171 1.52 6.95 -7.51
CA LYS A 171 1.61 5.50 -7.70
C LYS A 171 2.59 5.18 -8.84
N GLU A 172 2.47 5.88 -9.96
CA GLU A 172 3.27 5.68 -11.16
C GLU A 172 4.75 5.94 -10.87
N GLU A 173 5.08 7.04 -10.21
CA GLU A 173 6.46 7.37 -9.82
C GLU A 173 7.04 6.34 -8.84
N TYR A 174 6.24 5.87 -7.88
CA TYR A 174 6.67 4.85 -6.94
C TYR A 174 7.00 3.53 -7.66
N ILE A 175 6.14 3.07 -8.57
CA ILE A 175 6.38 1.86 -9.35
C ILE A 175 7.61 2.00 -10.24
N GLN A 176 7.78 3.14 -10.92
CA GLN A 176 8.97 3.42 -11.73
C GLN A 176 10.24 3.37 -10.88
N LYS A 177 10.22 3.97 -9.69
CA LYS A 177 11.35 3.92 -8.75
C LYS A 177 11.69 2.47 -8.36
N LEU A 178 10.68 1.63 -8.10
CA LEU A 178 10.92 0.21 -7.84
C LEU A 178 11.52 -0.52 -9.05
N GLN A 179 11.01 -0.25 -10.26
CA GLN A 179 11.54 -0.86 -11.49
C GLN A 179 13.02 -0.52 -11.67
N THR A 180 13.39 0.76 -11.58
CA THR A 180 14.79 1.20 -11.70
C THR A 180 15.70 0.51 -10.66
N ILE A 181 15.26 0.43 -9.40
CA ILE A 181 16.03 -0.24 -8.34
C ILE A 181 16.29 -1.71 -8.72
N TYR A 182 15.27 -2.43 -9.20
CA TYR A 182 15.39 -3.87 -9.48
C TYR A 182 15.96 -4.20 -10.86
N GLU A 183 15.96 -3.27 -11.80
CA GLU A 183 16.70 -3.37 -13.06
C GLU A 183 18.21 -3.21 -12.82
N GLN A 184 18.61 -2.24 -12.00
CA GLN A 184 20.02 -2.02 -11.65
C GLN A 184 20.63 -3.22 -10.91
N LEU A 185 19.89 -3.79 -9.95
CA LEU A 185 20.33 -4.99 -9.21
C LEU A 185 20.52 -6.22 -10.12
N GLN A 186 19.73 -6.36 -11.18
CA GLN A 186 19.90 -7.44 -12.16
C GLN A 186 21.04 -7.18 -13.15
N GLY A 187 21.46 -5.92 -13.32
CA GLY A 187 22.63 -5.54 -14.11
C GLY A 187 23.94 -5.89 -13.39
N ASP A 188 24.04 -5.55 -12.10
CA ASP A 188 25.25 -5.79 -11.29
C ASP A 188 25.54 -7.30 -11.09
N ASP A 189 24.51 -8.14 -10.92
CA ASP A 189 24.67 -9.60 -10.78
C ASP A 189 25.24 -10.27 -12.07
N ASN A 190 25.09 -9.63 -13.24
CA ASN A 190 25.62 -10.17 -14.50
C ASN A 190 27.09 -9.79 -14.72
N ASP A 191 27.57 -8.65 -14.21
CA ASP A 191 28.96 -8.20 -14.36
C ASP A 191 29.93 -8.89 -13.38
N GLU A 192 29.47 -9.39 -12.21
CA GLU A 192 30.30 -10.21 -11.30
C GLU A 192 30.49 -11.66 -11.77
N SER A 193 29.83 -12.08 -12.86
CA SER A 193 29.98 -13.43 -13.44
C SER A 193 31.03 -13.53 -14.55
N ILE A 194 31.70 -12.42 -14.89
CA ILE A 194 32.79 -12.36 -15.87
C ILE A 194 34.02 -11.70 -15.22
N SER A 195 34.57 -12.34 -14.18
CA SER A 195 35.93 -12.09 -13.71
C SER A 195 36.54 -13.31 -13.06
#